data_AF-Q8CYT5-F1
#
_entry.id   AF-Q8CYT5-F1
#
_cell.length_a   1.000
_cell.length_b   1.000
_cell.length_c   1.000
_cell.angle_alpha   90.00
_cell.angle_beta   90.00
_cell.angle_gamma   90.00
#
_symmetry.space_group_name_H-M   'P 1'
#
loop_
_entity.id
_entity.type
_entity.pdbx_description
1 polymer ?
#
loop_
_entity_poly.entity_id
_entity_poly.type
_entity_poly.pdbx_seq_one_letter_code
_entity_poly.pdbx_strand_id
1 'polypeptide(L)'
;MNCRGHETRQRIVRDFEVQPKVHIKLLANQQKHSDAGATIEDEYYVFIAESKIDGKKEVIQCCMGAARDFLELINHKGLPLFNPLVGDSHVNNRQEYDNTGSGNL
;
A
#
# COMPACT_ATOMS: atom_id res chain seq x y z
N MET A 1 9.26 -6.90 4.08
CA MET A 1 10.59 -6.77 3.45
C MET A 1 11.40 -5.75 4.24
N ASN A 2 12.59 -6.08 4.75
CA ASN A 2 13.36 -5.14 5.58
C ASN A 2 13.69 -3.85 4.81
N CYS A 3 13.22 -2.71 5.31
CA CYS A 3 13.41 -1.39 4.72
C CYS A 3 14.09 -0.40 5.68
N ARG A 4 14.86 -0.90 6.66
CA ARG A 4 15.59 -0.06 7.62
C ARG A 4 16.79 0.63 6.95
N GLY A 5 16.90 1.94 7.16
CA GLY A 5 17.96 2.77 6.57
C GLY A 5 17.63 3.26 5.15
N HIS A 6 18.13 4.46 4.82
CA HIS A 6 17.89 5.12 3.53
C HIS A 6 18.50 4.32 2.37
N GLU A 7 19.74 3.85 2.50
CA GLU A 7 20.43 3.05 1.47
C GLU A 7 19.67 1.77 1.11
N THR A 8 19.07 1.09 2.11
CA THR A 8 18.23 -0.08 1.87
C THR A 8 17.02 0.29 1.01
N ARG A 9 16.38 1.43 1.28
CA ARG A 9 15.21 1.89 0.53
C ARG A 9 15.57 2.33 -0.90
N GLN A 10 16.72 2.96 -1.10
CA GLN A 10 17.26 3.22 -2.44
C GLN A 10 17.46 1.94 -3.24
N ARG A 11 18.04 0.90 -2.62
CA ARG A 11 18.18 -0.43 -3.24
C ARG A 11 16.82 -1.02 -3.61
N ILE A 12 15.84 -0.94 -2.70
CA ILE A 12 14.49 -1.45 -2.97
C ILE A 12 13.87 -0.71 -4.16
N VAL A 13 13.89 0.62 -4.21
CA VAL A 13 13.31 1.39 -5.33
C VAL A 13 14.05 1.16 -6.66
N ARG A 14 15.36 0.85 -6.60
CA ARG A 14 16.13 0.46 -7.77
C ARG A 14 15.69 -0.91 -8.31
N ASP A 15 15.50 -1.89 -7.44
CA ASP A 15 15.30 -3.29 -7.84
C ASP A 15 13.80 -3.66 -7.98
N PHE A 16 12.90 -2.87 -7.38
CA PHE A 16 11.44 -3.08 -7.35
C PHE A 16 10.69 -1.83 -7.83
N GLU A 17 9.57 -2.03 -8.51
CA GLU A 17 8.57 -0.99 -8.69
C GLU A 17 7.74 -0.86 -7.40
N VAL A 18 7.96 0.23 -6.67
CA VAL A 18 7.32 0.47 -5.37
C VAL A 18 6.15 1.43 -5.54
N GLN A 19 4.97 1.01 -5.11
CA GLN A 19 3.76 1.82 -5.17
C GLN A 19 3.09 1.90 -3.79
N PRO A 20 2.76 3.10 -3.27
CA PRO A 20 1.94 3.22 -2.07
C PRO A 20 0.54 2.71 -2.41
N LYS A 21 -0.03 1.89 -1.52
CA LYS A 21 -1.40 1.38 -1.67
C LYS A 21 -2.36 2.01 -0.70
N VAL A 22 -1.92 2.28 0.53
CA VAL A 22 -2.79 2.88 1.55
C VAL A 22 -1.97 3.53 2.67
N HIS A 23 -2.50 4.62 3.21
CA HIS A 23 -2.05 5.29 4.42
C HIS A 23 -3.10 5.07 5.52
N ILE A 24 -2.72 4.46 6.65
CA ILE A 24 -3.67 3.96 7.65
C ILE A 24 -3.32 4.49 9.04
N LYS A 25 -4.36 4.83 9.82
CA LYS A 25 -4.28 5.05 11.26
C LYS A 25 -4.34 3.70 11.99
N LEU A 26 -3.37 3.42 12.83
CA LEU A 26 -3.37 2.31 13.76
C LEU A 26 -4.53 2.49 14.75
N LEU A 27 -5.41 1.49 14.82
CA LEU A 27 -6.55 1.57 15.73
C LEU A 27 -6.09 1.26 17.16
N ALA A 28 -6.83 1.81 18.13
CA ALA A 28 -6.58 1.55 19.54
C ALA A 28 -6.51 0.05 19.84
N ASN A 29 -5.59 -0.33 20.72
CA ASN A 29 -5.33 -1.71 21.13
C ASN A 29 -4.80 -2.64 20.01
N GLN A 30 -4.38 -2.10 18.87
CA GLN A 30 -3.62 -2.86 17.88
C GLN A 30 -2.12 -2.66 18.07
N GLN A 31 -1.36 -3.71 17.77
CA GLN A 31 0.10 -3.65 17.67
C GLN A 31 0.53 -4.03 16.27
N LYS A 32 1.42 -3.23 15.68
CA LYS A 32 1.98 -3.47 14.35
C LYS A 32 3.48 -3.22 14.37
N HIS A 33 4.22 -4.07 13.66
CA HIS A 33 5.66 -3.92 13.49
C HIS A 33 5.97 -3.34 12.11
N SER A 34 6.81 -2.32 12.09
CA SER A 34 7.34 -1.70 10.87
C SER A 34 8.44 -2.59 10.29
N ASP A 35 8.41 -2.79 8.97
CA ASP A 35 9.52 -3.38 8.22
C ASP A 35 10.84 -2.59 8.34
N ALA A 36 10.79 -1.35 8.85
CA ALA A 36 11.96 -0.56 9.23
C ALA A 36 12.51 -0.89 10.63
N GLY A 37 11.91 -1.86 11.34
CA GLY A 37 12.37 -2.37 12.63
C GLY A 37 11.79 -1.67 13.88
N ALA A 38 10.90 -0.69 13.71
CA ALA A 38 10.25 0.03 14.81
C ALA A 38 8.84 -0.50 15.07
N THR A 39 8.31 -0.29 16.28
CA THR A 39 6.87 -0.44 16.52
C THR A 39 6.13 0.70 15.84
N ILE A 40 5.01 0.40 15.19
CA ILE A 40 4.10 1.41 14.66
C ILE A 40 3.17 1.82 15.80
N GLU A 41 3.12 3.11 16.09
CA GLU A 41 2.35 3.65 17.23
C GLU A 41 1.16 4.49 16.79
N ASP A 42 1.15 4.98 15.54
CA ASP A 42 0.13 5.91 15.09
C ASP A 42 -0.29 5.71 13.63
N GLU A 43 0.51 6.16 12.67
CA GLU A 43 0.19 6.06 11.24
C GLU A 43 1.24 5.19 10.54
N TYR A 44 0.79 4.48 9.51
CA TYR A 44 1.69 3.69 8.67
C TYR A 44 1.21 3.64 7.24
N TYR A 45 2.16 3.42 6.34
CA TYR A 45 1.87 3.11 4.95
C TYR A 45 2.01 1.62 4.69
N VAL A 46 1.24 1.15 3.71
CA VAL A 46 1.48 -0.12 3.04
C VAL A 46 1.84 0.19 1.59
N PHE A 47 2.98 -0.34 1.16
CA PHE A 47 3.43 -0.33 -0.22
C PHE A 47 3.42 -1.75 -0.78
N ILE A 48 3.24 -1.86 -2.09
CA ILE A 48 3.59 -3.07 -2.84
C ILE A 48 4.89 -2.78 -3.59
N ALA A 49 5.85 -3.69 -3.45
CA ALA A 49 7.09 -3.71 -4.20
C ALA A 49 7.02 -4.89 -5.16
N GLU A 50 6.98 -4.61 -6.46
CA GLU A 50 6.99 -5.62 -7.52
C GLU A 50 8.39 -5.72 -8.10
N SER A 51 9.02 -6.89 -8.01
CA SER A 51 10.36 -7.14 -8.52
C SER A 51 10.42 -6.86 -10.02
N LYS A 52 11.38 -6.04 -10.44
CA LYS A 52 11.58 -5.70 -11.86
C LYS A 52 12.13 -6.87 -12.68
N ILE A 53 12.58 -7.94 -12.02
CA ILE A 53 13.20 -9.11 -12.66
C ILE A 53 12.16 -10.17 -12.99
N ASP A 54 11.32 -10.54 -12.01
CA ASP A 54 10.41 -11.69 -12.10
C ASP A 54 8.94 -11.34 -11.82
N GLY A 55 8.61 -10.07 -11.55
CA GLY A 55 7.25 -9.63 -11.24
C GLY A 55 6.75 -10.09 -9.86
N LYS A 56 7.62 -10.68 -9.02
CA LYS A 56 7.21 -11.12 -7.68
C LYS A 56 6.85 -9.91 -6.81
N LYS A 57 5.70 -10.00 -6.14
CA LYS A 57 5.19 -8.94 -5.26
C LYS A 57 5.53 -9.21 -3.81
N GLU A 58 5.98 -8.17 -3.12
CA GLU A 58 6.15 -8.13 -1.69
C GLU A 58 5.43 -6.93 -1.10
N VAL A 59 4.99 -7.08 0.15
CA VAL A 59 4.33 -6.01 0.90
C VAL A 59 5.38 -5.37 1.83
N ILE A 60 5.40 -4.04 1.85
CA ILE A 60 6.18 -3.26 2.80
C ILE A 60 5.19 -2.49 3.68
N GLN A 61 5.21 -2.74 4.98
CA GLN A 61 4.45 -1.95 5.95
C GLN A 61 5.42 -1.17 6.83
N CYS A 62 5.31 0.15 6.87
CA CYS A 62 6.28 0.95 7.63
C CYS A 62 5.68 2.23 8.21
N CYS A 63 6.28 2.67 9.31
CA CYS A 63 5.95 3.93 9.95
C CYS A 63 6.31 5.12 9.05
N MET A 64 5.79 6.29 9.42
CA MET A 64 5.89 7.51 8.61
C MET A 64 7.30 7.93 8.23
N GLY A 65 8.32 7.68 9.07
CA GLY A 65 9.70 8.02 8.74
C GLY A 65 10.20 7.29 7.49
N ALA A 66 10.03 5.97 7.44
CA ALA A 66 10.41 5.16 6.28
C ALA A 66 9.45 5.39 5.10
N ALA A 67 8.17 5.60 5.37
CA ALA A 67 7.17 5.88 4.33
C ALA A 67 7.47 7.17 3.56
N ARG A 68 7.81 8.26 4.27
CA ARG A 68 8.18 9.55 3.63
C ARG A 68 9.40 9.41 2.73
N ASP A 69 10.40 8.67 3.18
CA ASP A 69 11.60 8.42 2.38
C ASP A 69 11.28 7.61 1.11
N PHE A 70 10.45 6.56 1.22
CA PHE A 70 9.95 5.86 0.02
C PHE A 70 9.20 6.79 -0.92
N LEU A 71 8.28 7.61 -0.40
CA LEU A 71 7.50 8.57 -1.18
C LEU A 71 8.39 9.58 -1.92
N GLU A 72 9.44 10.07 -1.26
CA GLU A 72 10.44 10.95 -1.87
C GLU A 72 11.22 10.22 -2.98
N LEU A 73 11.74 9.02 -2.71
CA LEU A 73 12.51 8.23 -3.67
C LEU A 73 11.72 7.87 -4.94
N ILE A 74 10.41 7.68 -4.83
CA ILE A 74 9.53 7.39 -5.98
C ILE A 74 8.83 8.64 -6.53
N ASN A 75 9.17 9.83 -6.02
CA ASN A 75 8.56 11.11 -6.41
C ASN A 75 7.01 11.12 -6.33
N HIS A 76 6.45 10.59 -5.24
CA HIS A 76 5.02 10.50 -4.99
C HIS A 76 4.62 11.38 -3.80
N LYS A 77 3.56 12.19 -3.96
CA LYS A 77 3.11 13.14 -2.92
C LYS A 77 2.55 12.48 -1.64
N GLY A 78 2.18 11.21 -1.74
CA GLY A 78 1.53 10.46 -0.67
C GLY A 78 0.06 10.21 -0.97
N LEU A 79 -0.56 9.41 -0.11
CA LEU A 79 -1.98 9.10 -0.12
C LEU A 79 -2.66 9.78 1.07
N PRO A 80 -3.94 10.20 0.93
CA PRO A 80 -4.72 10.64 2.07
C PRO A 80 -4.85 9.50 3.09
N LEU A 81 -4.99 9.86 4.36
CA LEU A 81 -5.29 8.90 5.42
C LEU A 81 -6.63 8.21 5.11
N PHE A 82 -6.61 6.89 5.03
CA PHE A 82 -7.79 6.09 4.71
C PHE A 82 -8.87 6.29 5.77
N ASN A 83 -10.08 6.62 5.31
CA ASN A 83 -11.27 6.76 6.14
C ASN A 83 -12.38 5.84 5.62
N PRO A 84 -12.70 4.73 6.30
CA PRO A 84 -13.71 3.79 5.84
C PRO A 84 -15.14 4.37 5.81
N LEU A 85 -15.38 5.51 6.46
CA LEU A 85 -16.68 6.20 6.48
C LEU A 85 -16.87 7.13 5.28
N VAL A 86 -15.82 7.35 4.48
CA VAL A 86 -15.85 8.16 3.27
C VAL A 86 -15.64 7.23 2.09
N GLY A 87 -16.73 6.88 1.39
CA GLY A 87 -16.65 6.17 0.13
C GLY A 87 -16.34 7.13 -1.02
N ASP A 88 -15.56 6.68 -1.99
CA ASP A 88 -15.46 7.37 -3.27
C ASP A 88 -16.83 7.35 -3.95
N SER A 89 -17.40 8.52 -4.22
CA SER A 89 -18.66 8.65 -4.97
C SER A 89 -18.58 8.08 -6.39
N HIS A 90 -17.38 7.75 -6.87
CA HIS A 90 -17.11 7.26 -8.22
C HIS A 90 -17.18 5.73 -8.40
N VAL A 91 -17.27 4.93 -7.33
CA VAL A 91 -17.43 3.47 -7.44
C VAL A 91 -18.91 3.07 -7.53
N ASN A 92 -19.61 3.62 -8.52
CA ASN A 92 -20.94 3.14 -8.96
C ASN A 92 -20.87 2.24 -10.20
N ASN A 93 -19.72 1.58 -10.45
CA ASN A 93 -19.65 0.49 -11.43
C ASN A 93 -20.21 -0.79 -10.82
N ARG A 94 -21.50 -0.79 -10.46
CA ARG A 94 -22.25 -2.05 -10.43
C ARG A 94 -22.26 -2.54 -11.87
N GLN A 95 -21.40 -3.51 -12.17
CA GLN A 95 -21.56 -4.32 -13.37
C GLN A 95 -22.94 -4.93 -13.27
N GLU A 96 -23.86 -4.40 -14.08
CA GLU A 96 -25.16 -4.99 -14.32
C GLU A 96 -24.88 -6.40 -14.83
N TYR A 97 -25.12 -7.40 -13.98
CA TYR A 97 -25.09 -8.78 -14.40
C TYR A 97 -26.28 -8.95 -15.35
N ASP A 98 -26.00 -8.87 -16.65
CA ASP A 98 -26.95 -9.19 -17.71
C ASP A 98 -27.43 -10.64 -17.53
N ASN A 99 -28.54 -10.81 -16.84
CA ASN A 99 -29.28 -12.06 -16.74
C ASN A 99 -30.03 -12.31 -18.06
N THR A 100 -29.32 -12.45 -19.18
CA THR A 100 -29.92 -13.07 -20.37
C THR A 100 -30.01 -14.57 -20.13
N GLY A 101 -31.11 -14.97 -19.48
CA GLY A 101 -31.52 -16.35 -19.33
C GLY A 101 -31.72 -17.00 -20.71
N SER A 102 -30.76 -17.83 -21.10
CA SER A 102 -30.93 -18.76 -22.21
C SER A 102 -31.77 -19.93 -21.71
N GLY A 103 -33.09 -19.80 -21.82
CA GLY A 103 -34.01 -20.92 -21.73
C GLY A 103 -33.89 -21.75 -23.01
N ASN A 104 -33.19 -22.88 -22.94
CA ASN A 104 -33.32 -23.95 -23.94
C ASN A 104 -34.13 -25.08 -23.32
N LEU A 105 -35.38 -25.17 -23.78
CA LEU A 105 -36.17 -26.41 -23.83
C LEU A 105 -35.45 -27.46 -24.68
#